data_AF-A0A538QYH0-F1
#
_entry.id   AF-A0A538QYH0-F1
#
_cell.length_a   1.000
_cell.length_b   1.000
_cell.length_c   1.000
_cell.angle_alpha   90.00
_cell.angle_beta   90.00
_cell.angle_gamma   90.00
#
_symmetry.space_group_name_H-M   'P 1'
#
loop_
_entity.id
_entity.type
_entity.pdbx_description
1 polymer ?
#
loop_
_entity_poly.entity_id
_entity_poly.type
_entity_poly.pdbx_seq_one_letter_code
_entity_poly.pdbx_strand_id
1 'polypeptide(L)'
;MIDRQKNQEHPAPMVNIVTREPAGEVAIVSQATILFVSASPRQYPDLQSNEEYRAIGEGIRKAHRGGLQLQHMPAARPADLLQVVHESPTVLHFSGHGAGERGLCLQADDGSTEYVTAGQLAEVVKATRQAIKIVFLNACYSEAQSQELLQHVPCVIGMFGAIDDQVAIIYARGFYLVLVDGNSVAKAHERDIVALALQPARGTRRDVVLPESASVSSPTLLTRSGVTADDIYITRQPRTRRRFAGGPHHMARRGP
;
A
#
# COMPACT_ATOMS: atom_id res chain seq x y z
N MET A 1 -8.04 -48.08 58.55
CA MET A 1 -8.14 -46.61 58.72
C MET A 1 -6.78 -46.14 59.21
N ILE A 2 -6.02 -45.42 58.36
CA ILE A 2 -5.76 -43.95 58.46
C ILE A 2 -4.75 -43.68 59.61
N ASP A 3 -3.61 -43.00 59.49
CA ASP A 3 -2.98 -42.22 58.42
C ASP A 3 -1.46 -42.19 58.63
N ARG A 4 -0.73 -41.90 57.55
CA ARG A 4 0.73 -41.83 57.48
C ARG A 4 1.25 -40.48 57.97
N GLN A 5 2.43 -40.55 58.57
CA GLN A 5 3.36 -39.51 58.98
C GLN A 5 3.38 -38.25 58.09
N LYS A 6 3.20 -37.08 58.72
CA LYS A 6 3.69 -35.79 58.22
C LYS A 6 5.14 -35.61 58.67
N ASN A 7 6.08 -35.66 57.74
CA ASN A 7 7.42 -35.11 57.93
C ASN A 7 7.59 -33.95 56.94
N GLN A 8 7.86 -32.76 57.47
CA GLN A 8 8.08 -31.54 56.70
C GLN A 8 9.51 -31.56 56.13
N GLU A 9 9.64 -31.62 54.81
CA GLU A 9 10.89 -31.34 54.11
C GLU A 9 10.82 -29.94 53.48
N HIS A 10 11.77 -29.08 53.88
CA HIS A 10 12.08 -27.82 53.22
C HIS A 10 12.84 -28.09 51.91
N PRO A 11 12.43 -27.55 50.75
CA PRO A 11 13.24 -27.64 49.55
C PRO A 11 14.37 -26.59 49.59
N ALA A 12 15.57 -27.06 49.24
CA ALA A 12 16.80 -26.29 49.04
C ALA A 12 16.64 -25.19 47.97
N PRO A 13 17.46 -24.11 48.00
CA PRO A 13 17.35 -23.03 47.04
C PRO A 13 17.78 -23.50 45.65
N MET A 14 16.90 -23.36 44.66
CA MET A 14 17.27 -23.54 43.26
C MET A 14 18.14 -22.36 42.82
N VAL A 15 19.40 -22.67 42.51
CA VAL A 15 20.32 -21.77 41.82
C VAL A 15 19.80 -21.58 40.39
N ASN A 16 19.16 -20.44 40.12
CA ASN A 16 18.87 -20.04 38.75
C ASN A 16 20.18 -19.60 38.09
N ILE A 17 20.76 -20.50 37.29
CA ILE A 17 21.86 -20.18 36.38
C ILE A 17 21.34 -19.14 35.38
N VAL A 18 21.74 -17.89 35.57
CA VAL A 18 21.53 -16.81 34.60
C VAL A 18 22.53 -17.02 33.46
N THR A 19 22.13 -17.73 32.41
CA THR A 19 22.81 -17.60 31.11
C THR A 19 22.35 -16.29 30.49
N ARG A 20 23.21 -15.26 30.55
CA ARG A 20 23.03 -14.00 29.79
C ARG A 20 23.08 -14.33 28.29
N GLU A 21 21.93 -14.34 27.63
CA GLU A 21 21.90 -14.13 26.18
C GLU A 21 22.03 -12.62 25.90
N PRO A 22 22.83 -12.20 24.91
CA PRO A 22 22.95 -10.79 24.59
C PRO A 22 21.62 -10.30 24.01
N ALA A 23 21.20 -9.11 24.45
CA ALA A 23 20.04 -8.39 23.96
C ALA A 23 20.14 -8.19 22.44
N GLY A 24 19.59 -9.12 21.68
CA GLY A 24 19.15 -8.88 20.32
C GLY A 24 17.92 -8.00 20.43
N GLU A 25 18.07 -6.73 20.10
CA GLU A 25 16.95 -5.85 19.79
C GLU A 25 16.03 -6.63 18.84
N VAL A 26 14.86 -7.04 19.34
CA VAL A 26 13.80 -7.57 18.50
C VAL A 26 13.44 -6.41 17.61
N ALA A 27 14.05 -6.34 16.43
CA ALA A 27 13.70 -5.36 15.43
C ALA A 27 12.24 -5.62 15.11
N ILE A 28 11.34 -4.84 15.72
CA ILE A 28 9.92 -4.84 15.38
C ILE A 28 9.93 -4.62 13.87
N VAL A 29 9.58 -5.67 13.13
CA VAL A 29 9.47 -5.56 11.68
C VAL A 29 8.27 -4.66 11.51
N SER A 30 8.50 -3.37 11.27
CA SER A 30 7.44 -2.44 10.92
C SER A 30 6.76 -3.00 9.68
N GLN A 31 5.63 -3.68 9.89
CA GLN A 31 4.78 -4.16 8.81
C GLN A 31 4.22 -2.91 8.15
N ALA A 32 4.41 -2.76 6.84
CA ALA A 32 3.69 -1.73 6.12
C ALA A 32 2.23 -2.13 6.01
N THR A 33 1.33 -1.16 6.14
CA THR A 33 -0.11 -1.37 6.02
C THR A 33 -0.63 -0.64 4.81
N ILE A 34 -1.42 -1.34 4.00
CA ILE A 34 -2.31 -0.76 2.99
C ILE A 34 -3.69 -0.67 3.63
N LEU A 35 -4.20 0.56 3.77
CA LEU A 35 -5.61 0.77 4.05
C LEU A 35 -6.32 0.93 2.71
N PHE A 36 -7.08 -0.10 2.33
CA PHE A 36 -7.91 -0.13 1.14
C PHE A 36 -9.29 0.42 1.48
N VAL A 37 -9.57 1.61 0.96
CA VAL A 37 -10.83 2.35 1.12
C VAL A 37 -11.63 2.17 -0.15
N SER A 38 -12.84 1.63 -0.05
CA SER A 38 -13.73 1.51 -1.20
C SER A 38 -15.06 2.21 -0.96
N ALA A 39 -15.51 2.99 -1.93
CA ALA A 39 -16.79 3.66 -1.92
C ALA A 39 -17.77 3.01 -2.90
N SER A 40 -19.06 2.97 -2.52
CA SER A 40 -20.14 2.40 -3.35
C SER A 40 -21.43 3.21 -3.19
N PRO A 41 -21.45 4.49 -3.63
CA PRO A 41 -22.67 5.28 -3.65
C PRO A 41 -23.69 4.66 -4.61
N ARG A 42 -24.97 4.63 -4.22
CA ARG A 42 -26.04 3.91 -4.96
C ARG A 42 -26.43 4.56 -6.29
N GLN A 43 -25.97 5.78 -6.53
CA GLN A 43 -26.32 6.57 -7.72
C GLN A 43 -25.49 6.19 -8.96
N TYR A 44 -24.42 5.41 -8.79
CA TYR A 44 -23.52 5.02 -9.86
C TYR A 44 -23.46 3.50 -10.04
N PRO A 45 -23.07 3.00 -11.22
CA PRO A 45 -22.87 1.58 -11.45
C PRO A 45 -21.88 0.98 -10.46
N ASP A 46 -22.18 -0.21 -9.94
CA ASP A 46 -21.29 -0.88 -9.01
C ASP A 46 -19.92 -1.17 -9.66
N LEU A 47 -18.86 -0.75 -8.97
CA LEU A 47 -17.49 -1.13 -9.30
C LEU A 47 -17.15 -2.46 -8.62
N GLN A 48 -16.24 -3.21 -9.24
CA GLN A 48 -15.74 -4.47 -8.70
C GLN A 48 -14.65 -4.23 -7.63
N SER A 49 -14.88 -3.30 -6.70
CA SER A 49 -13.91 -2.94 -5.64
C SER A 49 -13.59 -4.11 -4.68
N ASN A 50 -14.57 -4.99 -4.43
CA ASN A 50 -14.34 -6.23 -3.66
C ASN A 50 -13.42 -7.20 -4.41
N GLU A 51 -13.55 -7.28 -5.74
CA GLU A 51 -12.65 -8.07 -6.57
C GLU A 51 -11.25 -7.46 -6.58
N GLU A 52 -11.15 -6.13 -6.64
CA GLU A 52 -9.88 -5.42 -6.49
C GLU A 52 -9.17 -5.78 -5.18
N TYR A 53 -9.88 -5.66 -4.06
CA TYR A 53 -9.37 -6.02 -2.74
C TYR A 53 -8.90 -7.49 -2.69
N ARG A 54 -9.73 -8.41 -3.20
CA ARG A 54 -9.41 -9.85 -3.26
C ARG A 54 -8.16 -10.11 -4.10
N ALA A 55 -8.07 -9.48 -5.28
CA ALA A 55 -6.99 -9.62 -6.24
C ALA A 55 -5.65 -9.13 -5.65
N ILE A 56 -5.65 -7.99 -4.96
CA ILE A 56 -4.50 -7.45 -4.24
C ILE A 56 -4.08 -8.40 -3.11
N GLY A 57 -5.01 -8.82 -2.26
CA GLY A 57 -4.74 -9.72 -1.14
C GLY A 57 -4.19 -11.08 -1.58
N GLU A 58 -4.66 -11.62 -2.71
CA GLU A 58 -4.09 -12.82 -3.33
C GLU A 58 -2.68 -12.61 -3.85
N GLY A 59 -2.41 -11.46 -4.48
CA GLY A 59 -1.06 -11.09 -4.92
C GLY A 59 -0.08 -11.05 -3.76
N ILE A 60 -0.45 -10.36 -2.68
CA ILE A 60 0.36 -10.22 -1.47
C ILE A 60 0.63 -11.58 -0.82
N ARG A 61 -0.38 -12.45 -0.67
CA ARG A 61 -0.20 -13.80 -0.09
C ARG A 61 0.67 -14.72 -0.93
N LYS A 62 0.63 -14.58 -2.26
CA LYS A 62 1.44 -15.40 -3.19
C LYS A 62 2.91 -15.00 -3.17
N ALA A 63 3.21 -13.73 -2.90
CA ALA A 63 4.57 -13.32 -2.64
C ALA A 63 5.03 -13.95 -1.32
N HIS A 64 6.04 -14.82 -1.38
CA HIS A 64 6.63 -15.46 -0.19
C HIS A 64 7.48 -14.50 0.67
N ARG A 65 7.14 -13.21 0.63
CA ARG A 65 7.77 -12.08 1.33
C ARG A 65 6.72 -11.50 2.27
N GLY A 66 6.88 -11.72 3.59
CA GLY A 66 6.05 -11.04 4.59
C GLY A 66 6.39 -9.55 4.68
N GLY A 67 5.58 -8.76 5.39
CA GLY A 67 5.88 -7.35 5.65
C GLY A 67 4.85 -6.34 5.13
N LEU A 68 3.80 -6.81 4.44
CA LEU A 68 2.73 -5.97 3.92
C LEU A 68 1.37 -6.53 4.36
N GLN A 69 0.62 -5.73 5.11
CA GLN A 69 -0.73 -6.03 5.57
C GLN A 69 -1.74 -5.27 4.73
N LEU A 70 -2.87 -5.91 4.43
CA LEU A 70 -3.98 -5.31 3.69
C LEU A 70 -5.19 -5.24 4.62
N GLN A 71 -5.70 -4.03 4.87
CA GLN A 71 -6.91 -3.77 5.63
C GLN A 71 -7.99 -3.20 4.71
N HIS A 72 -9.26 -3.50 4.97
CA HIS A 72 -10.40 -3.05 4.16
C HIS A 72 -11.32 -2.13 4.96
N MET A 73 -11.63 -0.98 4.38
CA MET A 73 -12.71 -0.08 4.79
C MET A 73 -13.75 0.00 3.66
N PRO A 74 -14.75 -0.91 3.64
CA PRO A 74 -15.80 -0.92 2.63
C PRO A 74 -16.85 0.17 2.84
N ALA A 75 -17.59 0.51 1.78
CA ALA A 75 -18.73 1.44 1.84
C ALA A 75 -18.39 2.78 2.53
N ALA A 76 -17.18 3.28 2.29
CA ALA A 76 -16.64 4.41 3.01
C ALA A 76 -17.45 5.70 2.80
N ARG A 77 -17.77 6.34 3.92
CA ARG A 77 -18.36 7.67 4.03
C ARG A 77 -17.29 8.70 4.35
N PRO A 78 -17.52 10.00 4.11
CA PRO A 78 -16.52 11.02 4.40
C PRO A 78 -16.05 11.03 5.86
N ALA A 79 -16.95 10.76 6.81
CA ALA A 79 -16.61 10.66 8.23
C ALA A 79 -15.65 9.49 8.54
N ASP A 80 -15.71 8.41 7.76
CA ASP A 80 -14.85 7.23 7.95
C ASP A 80 -13.39 7.53 7.56
N LEU A 81 -13.13 8.59 6.80
CA LEU A 81 -11.76 9.00 6.45
C LEU A 81 -10.94 9.39 7.70
N LEU A 82 -11.57 9.68 8.84
CA LEU A 82 -10.86 9.84 10.11
C LEU A 82 -10.15 8.56 10.56
N GLN A 83 -10.62 7.38 10.13
CA GLN A 83 -9.92 6.13 10.37
C GLN A 83 -8.54 6.09 9.68
N VAL A 84 -8.37 6.78 8.55
CA VAL A 84 -7.05 6.92 7.90
C VAL A 84 -6.06 7.61 8.84
N VAL A 85 -6.51 8.61 9.59
CA VAL A 85 -5.70 9.32 10.57
C VAL A 85 -5.36 8.41 11.75
N HIS A 86 -6.35 7.66 12.23
CA HIS A 86 -6.17 6.73 13.35
C HIS A 86 -5.18 5.59 13.03
N GLU A 87 -5.36 4.94 11.89
CA GLU A 87 -4.54 3.79 11.46
C GLU A 87 -3.17 4.23 10.93
N SER A 88 -3.05 5.45 10.41
CA SER A 88 -1.82 6.01 9.84
C SER A 88 -1.11 5.02 8.90
N PRO A 89 -1.79 4.56 7.82
CA PRO A 89 -1.27 3.51 6.96
C PRO A 89 -0.04 3.97 6.18
N THR A 90 0.79 3.01 5.76
CA THR A 90 1.92 3.29 4.85
C THR A 90 1.43 3.60 3.43
N VAL A 91 0.33 2.97 3.03
CA VAL A 91 -0.33 3.19 1.75
C VAL A 91 -1.81 3.43 1.97
N LEU A 92 -2.31 4.55 1.46
CA LEU A 92 -3.75 4.80 1.34
C LEU A 92 -4.17 4.42 -0.09
N HIS A 93 -5.00 3.39 -0.23
CA HIS A 93 -5.58 3.02 -1.51
C HIS A 93 -7.05 3.39 -1.53
N PHE A 94 -7.48 4.22 -2.48
CA PHE A 94 -8.89 4.52 -2.71
C PHE A 94 -9.37 3.86 -3.99
N SER A 95 -10.48 3.12 -3.91
CA SER A 95 -11.16 2.50 -5.05
C SER A 95 -12.61 2.98 -5.11
N GLY A 96 -12.95 3.71 -6.17
CA GLY A 96 -14.26 4.34 -6.30
C GLY A 96 -14.39 5.19 -7.55
N HIS A 97 -15.51 5.91 -7.66
CA HIS A 97 -15.70 6.89 -8.73
C HIS A 97 -14.98 8.20 -8.39
N GLY A 98 -14.57 8.91 -9.44
CA GLY A 98 -14.06 10.27 -9.36
C GLY A 98 -14.87 11.19 -10.25
N ALA A 99 -15.02 12.45 -9.82
CA ALA A 99 -15.84 13.45 -10.48
C ALA A 99 -15.02 14.69 -10.91
N GLY A 100 -13.73 14.48 -11.21
CA GLY A 100 -12.78 15.54 -11.56
C GLY A 100 -12.55 16.50 -10.40
N GLU A 101 -12.61 17.79 -10.67
CA GLU A 101 -12.45 18.88 -9.68
C GLU A 101 -13.44 18.77 -8.50
N ARG A 102 -14.60 18.14 -8.70
CA ARG A 102 -15.58 17.97 -7.61
C ARG A 102 -15.06 17.06 -6.49
N GLY A 103 -14.18 16.11 -6.80
CA GLY A 103 -13.63 15.19 -5.81
C GLY A 103 -13.84 13.71 -6.09
N LEU A 104 -13.52 12.92 -5.07
CA LEU A 104 -13.83 11.50 -4.98
C LEU A 104 -15.28 11.30 -4.53
N CYS A 105 -15.98 10.34 -5.13
CA CYS A 105 -17.36 10.03 -4.78
C CYS A 105 -17.40 9.02 -3.63
N LEU A 106 -17.87 9.46 -2.45
CA LEU A 106 -18.11 8.62 -1.29
C LEU A 106 -19.61 8.42 -1.06
N GLN A 107 -19.95 7.45 -0.23
CA GLN A 107 -21.35 7.17 0.11
C GLN A 107 -21.81 8.05 1.28
N ALA A 108 -22.97 8.69 1.15
CA ALA A 108 -23.67 9.33 2.25
C ALA A 108 -24.55 8.32 3.02
N ASP A 109 -25.05 8.71 4.19
CA ASP A 109 -25.88 7.85 5.05
C ASP A 109 -27.15 7.34 4.37
N ASP A 110 -27.75 8.14 3.49
CA ASP A 110 -28.93 7.79 2.70
C ASP A 110 -28.60 6.98 1.43
N GLY A 111 -27.32 6.71 1.19
CA GLY A 111 -26.81 6.03 0.00
C GLY A 111 -26.58 6.92 -1.22
N SER A 112 -26.82 8.23 -1.11
CA SER A 112 -26.46 9.21 -2.14
C SER A 112 -24.94 9.42 -2.21
N THR A 113 -24.50 10.22 -3.19
CA THR A 113 -23.09 10.57 -3.34
C THR A 113 -22.75 11.82 -2.53
N GLU A 114 -21.69 11.74 -1.74
CA GLU A 114 -21.03 12.90 -1.16
C GLU A 114 -19.62 13.03 -1.77
N TYR A 115 -19.23 14.26 -2.13
CA TYR A 115 -17.94 14.51 -2.76
C TYR A 115 -16.89 14.90 -1.72
N VAL A 116 -15.75 14.21 -1.74
CA VAL A 116 -14.56 14.60 -0.98
C VAL A 116 -13.60 15.31 -1.92
N THR A 117 -13.45 16.62 -1.73
CA THR A 117 -12.58 17.50 -2.52
C THR A 117 -11.09 17.18 -2.30
N ALA A 118 -10.25 17.68 -3.21
CA ALA A 118 -8.79 17.56 -3.09
C ALA A 118 -8.26 18.10 -1.75
N GLY A 119 -8.73 19.29 -1.33
CA GLY A 119 -8.32 19.91 -0.08
C GLY A 119 -8.76 19.12 1.17
N GLN A 120 -9.99 18.57 1.18
CA GLN A 120 -10.45 17.73 2.29
C GLN A 120 -9.62 16.45 2.41
N LEU A 121 -9.33 15.79 1.28
CA LEU A 121 -8.48 14.60 1.27
C LEU A 121 -7.04 14.92 1.71
N ALA A 122 -6.51 16.07 1.31
CA ALA A 122 -5.19 16.53 1.72
C ALA A 122 -5.10 16.78 3.23
N GLU A 123 -6.13 17.36 3.87
CA GLU A 123 -6.15 17.55 5.32
C GLU A 123 -6.17 16.20 6.07
N VAL A 124 -6.91 15.20 5.58
CA VAL A 124 -6.86 13.82 6.12
C VAL A 124 -5.44 13.26 6.04
N VAL A 125 -4.81 13.35 4.87
CA VAL A 125 -3.46 12.81 4.65
C VAL A 125 -2.41 13.54 5.49
N LYS A 126 -2.49 14.86 5.59
CA LYS A 126 -1.63 15.70 6.43
C LYS A 126 -1.75 15.34 7.91
N ALA A 127 -2.96 15.02 8.39
CA ALA A 127 -3.20 14.62 9.77
C ALA A 127 -2.52 13.29 10.16
N THR A 128 -2.13 12.44 9.19
CA THR A 128 -1.36 11.20 9.43
C THR A 128 0.12 11.43 9.77
N ARG A 129 0.56 12.70 9.85
CA ARG A 129 1.93 13.10 10.22
C ARG A 129 3.02 12.38 9.40
N GLN A 130 2.83 12.32 8.09
CA GLN A 130 3.79 11.75 7.12
C GLN A 130 3.94 10.21 7.19
N ALA A 131 2.99 9.50 7.82
CA ALA A 131 2.99 8.04 7.81
C ALA A 131 2.76 7.46 6.40
N ILE A 132 1.95 8.13 5.59
CA ILE A 132 1.62 7.70 4.23
C ILE A 132 2.79 8.00 3.28
N LYS A 133 3.29 6.95 2.61
CA LYS A 133 4.31 7.04 1.55
C LYS A 133 3.71 7.06 0.16
N ILE A 134 2.58 6.39 -0.03
CA ILE A 134 1.91 6.23 -1.32
C ILE A 134 0.42 6.49 -1.11
N VAL A 135 -0.15 7.39 -1.90
CA VAL A 135 -1.60 7.42 -2.13
C VAL A 135 -1.88 6.82 -3.50
N PHE A 136 -2.78 5.86 -3.57
CA PHE A 136 -3.21 5.21 -4.81
C PHE A 136 -4.68 5.55 -5.03
N LEU A 137 -4.96 6.41 -6.01
CA LEU A 137 -6.30 6.86 -6.36
C LEU A 137 -6.78 6.09 -7.59
N ASN A 138 -7.49 4.99 -7.34
CA ASN A 138 -8.16 4.23 -8.39
C ASN A 138 -9.55 4.80 -8.68
N ALA A 139 -9.57 6.06 -9.11
CA ALA A 139 -10.75 6.85 -9.43
C ALA A 139 -10.45 7.76 -10.62
N CYS A 140 -11.37 7.82 -11.58
CA CYS A 140 -11.23 8.62 -12.81
C CYS A 140 -11.04 10.12 -12.52
N TYR A 141 -10.27 10.79 -13.37
CA TYR A 141 -10.00 12.24 -13.31
C TYR A 141 -9.45 12.72 -11.97
N SER A 142 -8.55 11.95 -11.35
CA SER A 142 -7.98 12.23 -10.04
C SER A 142 -6.75 13.15 -10.05
N GLU A 143 -6.55 13.92 -11.13
CA GLU A 143 -5.38 14.79 -11.29
C GLU A 143 -5.33 15.90 -10.23
N ALA A 144 -6.42 16.64 -10.04
CA ALA A 144 -6.49 17.72 -9.05
C ALA A 144 -6.20 17.22 -7.62
N GLN A 145 -6.76 16.06 -7.25
CA GLN A 145 -6.49 15.41 -5.96
C GLN A 145 -5.02 14.99 -5.86
N SER A 146 -4.45 14.46 -6.95
CA SER A 146 -3.05 14.04 -6.97
C SER A 146 -2.10 15.21 -6.75
N GLN A 147 -2.33 16.34 -7.43
CA GLN A 147 -1.48 17.54 -7.28
C GLN A 147 -1.52 18.10 -5.86
N GLU A 148 -2.71 18.17 -5.25
CA GLU A 148 -2.86 18.65 -3.88
C GLU A 148 -2.15 17.71 -2.88
N LEU A 149 -2.32 16.40 -3.05
CA LEU A 149 -1.75 15.39 -2.16
C LEU A 149 -0.21 15.35 -2.18
N LEU A 150 0.43 15.65 -3.31
CA LEU A 150 1.89 15.66 -3.43
C LEU A 150 2.58 16.68 -2.52
N GLN A 151 1.83 17.65 -2.00
CA GLN A 151 2.35 18.57 -0.98
C GLN A 151 2.63 17.85 0.35
N HIS A 152 1.99 16.69 0.59
CA HIS A 152 2.00 15.99 1.86
C HIS A 152 2.57 14.57 1.80
N VAL A 153 2.54 13.92 0.63
CA VAL A 153 3.09 12.56 0.45
C VAL A 153 4.22 12.50 -0.57
N PRO A 154 5.13 11.52 -0.45
CA PRO A 154 6.21 11.32 -1.43
C PRO A 154 5.72 11.00 -2.84
N CYS A 155 4.62 10.25 -2.95
CA CYS A 155 4.15 9.64 -4.19
C CYS A 155 2.63 9.52 -4.24
N VAL A 156 2.06 9.84 -5.40
CA VAL A 156 0.66 9.58 -5.73
C VAL A 156 0.57 8.83 -7.05
N ILE A 157 -0.32 7.84 -7.11
CA ILE A 157 -0.76 7.21 -8.36
C ILE A 157 -2.20 7.63 -8.59
N GLY A 158 -2.49 8.23 -9.75
CA GLY A 158 -3.82 8.69 -10.13
C GLY A 158 -4.24 8.23 -11.52
N MET A 159 -5.52 8.40 -11.83
CA MET A 159 -6.12 8.12 -13.13
C MET A 159 -6.59 9.45 -13.72
N PHE A 160 -5.87 10.03 -14.68
CA PHE A 160 -6.17 11.40 -15.16
C PHE A 160 -7.24 11.45 -16.23
N GLY A 161 -7.61 10.30 -16.78
CA GLY A 161 -8.78 10.13 -17.65
C GLY A 161 -9.69 9.01 -17.17
N ALA A 162 -10.59 8.59 -18.06
CA ALA A 162 -11.41 7.42 -17.84
C ALA A 162 -10.53 6.16 -17.82
N ILE A 163 -10.75 5.27 -16.84
CA ILE A 163 -10.14 3.95 -16.79
C ILE A 163 -11.24 2.88 -16.74
N ASP A 164 -10.98 1.77 -17.42
CA ASP A 164 -11.77 0.54 -17.33
C ASP A 164 -11.55 -0.11 -15.96
N ASP A 165 -12.62 -0.58 -15.33
CA ASP A 165 -12.61 -1.13 -13.98
C ASP A 165 -11.72 -2.38 -13.88
N GLN A 166 -11.76 -3.24 -14.89
CA GLN A 166 -10.93 -4.44 -14.92
C GLN A 166 -9.45 -4.10 -15.13
N VAL A 167 -9.14 -3.12 -15.98
CA VAL A 167 -7.79 -2.59 -16.19
C VAL A 167 -7.24 -1.99 -14.88
N ALA A 168 -8.06 -1.21 -14.18
CA ALA A 168 -7.76 -0.66 -12.86
C ALA A 168 -7.42 -1.74 -11.83
N ILE A 169 -8.19 -2.83 -11.78
CA ILE A 169 -7.94 -3.98 -10.90
C ILE A 169 -6.64 -4.70 -11.23
N ILE A 170 -6.40 -4.96 -12.52
CA ILE A 170 -5.18 -5.64 -13.00
C ILE A 170 -3.95 -4.83 -12.59
N TYR A 171 -4.00 -3.52 -12.80
CA TYR A 171 -2.94 -2.59 -12.44
C TYR A 171 -2.68 -2.60 -10.93
N ALA A 172 -3.71 -2.42 -10.10
CA ALA A 172 -3.55 -2.41 -8.64
C ALA A 172 -2.94 -3.73 -8.13
N ARG A 173 -3.44 -4.88 -8.62
CA ARG A 173 -2.90 -6.20 -8.27
C ARG A 173 -1.43 -6.35 -8.65
N GLY A 174 -1.06 -5.99 -9.88
CA GLY A 174 0.32 -6.04 -10.35
C GLY A 174 1.25 -5.18 -9.48
N PHE A 175 0.76 -4.00 -9.12
CA PHE A 175 1.57 -2.97 -8.48
C PHE A 175 1.99 -3.42 -7.10
N TYR A 176 1.01 -3.88 -6.31
CA TYR A 176 1.30 -4.41 -4.98
C TYR A 176 2.09 -5.71 -5.00
N LEU A 177 1.92 -6.56 -6.03
CA LEU A 177 2.74 -7.78 -6.20
C LEU A 177 4.23 -7.42 -6.37
N VAL A 178 4.54 -6.39 -7.16
CA VAL A 178 5.93 -5.95 -7.36
C VAL A 178 6.52 -5.32 -6.11
N LEU A 179 5.71 -4.54 -5.37
CA LEU A 179 6.14 -3.89 -4.13
C LEU A 179 6.38 -4.88 -2.98
N VAL A 180 5.52 -5.89 -2.81
CA VAL A 180 5.71 -6.93 -1.78
C VAL A 180 6.96 -7.78 -2.07
N ASP A 181 7.34 -7.92 -3.35
CA ASP A 181 8.58 -8.56 -3.78
C ASP A 181 9.85 -7.74 -3.47
N GLY A 182 9.71 -6.54 -2.88
CA GLY A 182 10.82 -5.70 -2.43
C GLY A 182 11.38 -4.76 -3.50
N ASN A 183 10.59 -4.42 -4.51
CA ASN A 183 10.97 -3.49 -5.56
C ASN A 183 10.49 -2.05 -5.26
N SER A 184 11.06 -1.09 -5.98
CA SER A 184 10.69 0.33 -5.89
C SER A 184 9.32 0.60 -6.52
N VAL A 185 8.74 1.75 -6.19
CA VAL A 185 7.51 2.25 -6.82
C VAL A 185 7.69 2.45 -8.32
N ALA A 186 8.83 3.00 -8.77
CA ALA A 186 9.11 3.17 -10.20
C ALA A 186 9.00 1.84 -10.95
N LYS A 187 9.69 0.81 -10.46
CA LYS A 187 9.69 -0.52 -11.06
C LYS A 187 8.31 -1.20 -11.04
N ALA A 188 7.54 -0.98 -9.97
CA ALA A 188 6.16 -1.47 -9.89
C ALA A 188 5.29 -0.82 -10.97
N HIS A 189 5.34 0.51 -11.08
CA HIS A 189 4.59 1.26 -12.08
C HIS A 189 4.96 0.86 -13.51
N GLU A 190 6.24 0.89 -13.86
CA GLU A 190 6.73 0.55 -15.22
C GLU A 190 6.30 -0.85 -15.66
N ARG A 191 6.46 -1.85 -14.78
CA ARG A 191 6.12 -3.23 -15.10
C ARG A 191 4.64 -3.38 -15.40
N ASP A 192 3.77 -2.71 -14.65
CA ASP A 192 2.34 -2.87 -14.86
C ASP A 192 1.83 -2.06 -16.03
N ILE A 193 2.40 -0.89 -16.33
CA ILE A 193 2.09 -0.19 -17.59
C ILE A 193 2.36 -1.09 -18.81
N VAL A 194 3.49 -1.81 -18.80
CA VAL A 194 3.78 -2.82 -19.82
C VAL A 194 2.75 -3.94 -19.81
N ALA A 195 2.37 -4.46 -18.64
CA ALA A 195 1.37 -5.53 -18.53
C ALA A 195 -0.03 -5.11 -19.02
N LEU A 196 -0.41 -3.84 -18.84
CA LEU A 196 -1.65 -3.27 -19.33
C LEU A 196 -1.64 -3.12 -20.86
N ALA A 197 -0.54 -2.70 -21.45
CA ALA A 197 -0.42 -2.58 -22.92
C ALA A 197 -0.64 -3.92 -23.65
N LEU A 198 -0.43 -5.04 -22.96
CA LEU A 198 -0.64 -6.40 -23.48
C LEU A 198 -2.08 -6.91 -23.32
N GLN A 199 -2.96 -6.16 -22.65
CA GLN A 199 -4.33 -6.58 -22.32
C GLN A 199 -5.35 -5.58 -22.87
N PRO A 200 -6.20 -5.96 -23.85
CA PRO A 200 -7.22 -5.06 -24.38
C PRO A 200 -8.34 -4.81 -23.35
N ALA A 201 -8.71 -3.54 -23.14
CA ALA A 201 -9.84 -3.13 -22.28
C ALA A 201 -11.18 -3.65 -22.85
N ARG A 202 -12.07 -4.17 -22.00
CA ARG A 202 -13.31 -4.87 -22.42
C ARG A 202 -14.50 -4.73 -21.45
N GLY A 203 -14.46 -3.83 -20.47
CA GLY A 203 -15.39 -3.79 -19.34
C GLY A 203 -15.98 -2.42 -18.98
N THR A 204 -16.60 -2.37 -17.80
CA THR A 204 -17.25 -1.19 -17.21
C THR A 204 -16.21 -0.10 -16.94
N ARG A 205 -16.54 1.18 -17.17
CA ARG A 205 -15.66 2.31 -16.83
C ARG A 205 -15.94 2.83 -15.43
N ARG A 206 -14.92 3.36 -14.77
CA ARG A 206 -15.06 4.03 -13.45
C ARG A 206 -15.55 5.49 -13.55
N ASP A 207 -15.76 5.99 -14.76
CA ASP A 207 -16.17 7.37 -15.03
C ASP A 207 -17.67 7.60 -14.77
N VAL A 208 -18.02 8.80 -14.29
CA VAL A 208 -19.39 9.26 -14.05
C VAL A 208 -19.70 10.60 -14.74
N VAL A 209 -18.75 11.17 -15.49
CA VAL A 209 -18.81 12.54 -16.02
C VAL A 209 -18.87 12.61 -17.55
N LEU A 210 -18.21 11.72 -18.31
CA LEU A 210 -18.11 11.85 -19.77
C LEU A 210 -18.84 10.75 -20.56
N PRO A 211 -19.17 11.03 -21.85
CA PRO A 211 -19.74 10.02 -22.74
C PRO A 211 -18.80 8.82 -22.96
N GLU A 212 -19.39 7.65 -23.28
CA GLU A 212 -18.69 6.38 -23.56
C GLU A 212 -17.57 6.45 -24.62
N SER A 213 -17.49 7.54 -25.38
CA SER A 213 -16.49 7.78 -26.42
C SER A 213 -15.14 8.32 -25.94
N ALA A 214 -14.99 8.69 -24.66
CA ALA A 214 -13.70 9.17 -24.13
C ALA A 214 -12.62 8.06 -24.20
N SER A 215 -11.39 8.40 -24.59
CA SER A 215 -10.27 7.45 -24.64
C SER A 215 -9.89 6.97 -23.23
N VAL A 216 -9.66 5.66 -23.09
CA VAL A 216 -9.16 5.07 -21.84
C VAL A 216 -7.73 5.54 -21.59
N SER A 217 -7.47 6.11 -20.41
CA SER A 217 -6.14 6.56 -19.99
C SER A 217 -5.41 5.48 -19.20
N SER A 218 -4.07 5.52 -19.24
CA SER A 218 -3.24 4.73 -18.33
C SER A 218 -3.11 5.41 -16.96
N PRO A 219 -2.90 4.63 -15.88
CA PRO A 219 -2.50 5.16 -14.59
C PRO A 219 -1.26 6.06 -14.70
N THR A 220 -1.21 7.11 -13.90
CA THR A 220 -0.10 8.07 -13.87
C THR A 220 0.56 8.07 -12.50
N LEU A 221 1.89 7.95 -12.48
CA LEU A 221 2.72 8.07 -11.29
C LEU A 221 3.26 9.49 -11.16
N LEU A 222 2.99 10.14 -10.03
CA LEU A 222 3.59 11.43 -9.67
C LEU A 222 4.41 11.33 -8.40
N THR A 223 5.46 12.14 -8.32
CA THR A 223 6.31 12.27 -7.14
C THR A 223 6.43 13.71 -6.71
N ARG A 224 6.61 13.93 -5.41
CA ARG A 224 6.85 15.26 -4.86
C ARG A 224 8.20 15.76 -5.37
N SER A 225 8.32 17.08 -5.55
CA SER A 225 9.62 17.69 -5.92
C SER A 225 10.75 17.22 -5.00
N GLY A 226 11.86 16.80 -5.60
CA GLY A 226 13.03 16.26 -4.89
C GLY A 226 12.91 14.80 -4.44
N VAL A 227 11.82 14.11 -4.75
CA VAL A 227 11.64 12.67 -4.50
C VAL A 227 11.71 11.92 -5.83
N THR A 228 12.45 10.81 -5.87
CA THR A 228 12.41 9.86 -7.00
C THR A 228 11.65 8.59 -6.61
N ALA A 229 10.83 8.07 -7.52
CA ALA A 229 10.06 6.85 -7.28
C ALA A 229 10.94 5.60 -7.16
N ASP A 230 12.18 5.64 -7.64
CA ASP A 230 13.18 4.57 -7.46
C ASP A 230 13.58 4.39 -6.00
N ASP A 231 13.51 5.46 -5.20
CA ASP A 231 13.92 5.45 -3.79
C ASP A 231 12.74 5.16 -2.84
N ILE A 232 11.53 4.95 -3.38
CA ILE A 232 10.33 4.69 -2.57
C ILE A 232 10.08 3.20 -2.47
N TYR A 233 10.14 2.69 -1.24
CA TYR A 233 9.88 1.29 -0.89
C TYR A 233 8.92 1.21 0.30
N ILE A 234 8.02 0.22 0.26
CA ILE A 234 7.09 -0.07 1.36
C ILE A 234 7.44 -1.35 2.12
N THR A 235 8.23 -2.25 1.55
CA THR A 235 8.79 -3.42 2.24
C THR A 235 10.31 -3.29 2.37
N ARG A 236 10.95 -4.11 3.22
CA ARG A 236 12.41 -4.08 3.36
C ARG A 236 13.06 -4.45 2.03
N GLN A 237 13.98 -3.62 1.56
CA GLN A 237 14.81 -3.94 0.39
C GLN A 237 15.49 -5.31 0.59
N PRO A 238 15.63 -6.12 -0.47
CA PRO A 238 16.56 -7.23 -0.44
C PRO A 238 17.93 -6.69 -0.01
N ARG A 239 18.52 -7.25 1.05
CA ARG A 239 19.92 -6.92 1.39
C ARG A 239 20.76 -7.35 0.20
N THR A 240 21.09 -6.40 -0.68
CA THR A 240 22.16 -6.62 -1.66
C THR A 240 23.38 -6.94 -0.82
N ARG A 241 23.88 -8.18 -0.90
CA ARG A 241 25.20 -8.53 -0.36
C ARG A 241 26.14 -7.45 -0.90
N ARG A 242 26.66 -6.58 -0.02
CA ARG A 242 27.78 -5.71 -0.36
C ARG A 242 28.81 -6.62 -1.01
N ARG A 243 29.03 -6.50 -2.33
CA ARG A 243 30.20 -7.09 -2.96
C ARG A 243 31.35 -6.37 -2.27
N PHE A 244 32.06 -7.08 -1.38
CA PHE A 244 33.35 -6.63 -0.92
C PHE A 244 34.16 -6.37 -2.19
N ALA A 245 34.45 -5.09 -2.45
CA ALA A 245 35.40 -4.73 -3.47
C ALA A 245 36.70 -5.47 -3.12
N GLY A 246 37.17 -6.30 -4.05
CA GLY A 246 38.35 -7.12 -3.86
C GLY A 246 39.53 -6.26 -3.44
N GLY A 247 40.19 -6.66 -2.35
CA GLY A 247 41.54 -6.19 -2.06
C GLY A 247 42.48 -6.70 -3.16
N PRO A 248 43.47 -5.90 -3.59
CA PRO A 248 44.32 -6.26 -4.71
C PRO A 248 45.14 -7.51 -4.39
N HIS A 249 45.04 -8.49 -5.27
CA HIS A 249 46.01 -9.57 -5.43
C HIS A 249 47.38 -8.94 -5.73
N HIS A 250 48.30 -8.99 -4.77
CA HIS A 250 49.72 -8.82 -5.07
C HIS A 250 50.39 -10.20 -5.08
N MET A 251 50.52 -10.76 -6.28
CA MET A 251 51.42 -11.87 -6.58
C MET A 251 52.25 -11.52 -7.82
N ALA A 252 53.52 -11.19 -7.60
CA ALA A 252 54.63 -11.36 -8.54
C ALA A 252 55.85 -11.73 -7.67
N ARG A 253 56.09 -13.01 -7.38
CA ARG A 253 56.91 -13.99 -8.11
C ARG A 253 58.38 -13.59 -8.35
N ARG A 254 59.26 -14.36 -7.66
CA ARG A 254 60.57 -14.97 -8.05
C ARG A 254 61.74 -13.99 -8.23
N GLY A 255 62.84 -14.06 -7.47
CA GLY A 255 63.80 -15.17 -7.21
C GLY A 255 65.16 -14.79 -7.85
N PRO A 256 66.32 -15.41 -7.58
CA PRO A 256 66.67 -16.47 -6.64
C PRO A 256 67.20 -15.97 -5.28
#